data_AF-A0A853BJ26-F1
#
_entry.id   AF-A0A853BJ26-F1
#
_cell.length_a   1.000
_cell.length_b   1.000
_cell.length_c   1.000
_cell.angle_alpha   90.00
_cell.angle_beta   90.00
_cell.angle_gamma   90.00
#
_symmetry.space_group_name_H-M   'P 1'
#
loop_
_entity.id
_entity.type
_entity.pdbx_description
1 polymer ?
#
loop_
_entity_poly.entity_id
_entity_poly.type
_entity_poly.pdbx_seq_one_letter_code
_entity_poly.pdbx_strand_id
1 'polypeptide(L)'
;MSTASELDAAGIGDPALRAAYARCRALHARHGRTYYLATRVLPPDRRPSVHALYGFARWVDDVVDDLGVAATTAERLARLDAVEADLRAALAGAAAREPVVAALAHTARRHAIPSGHFTAFMGSMRADLTVDHYATYADLRGYMYGSAQVIGLQMVPVLGTVVPPERAAPHAAALGEAFQLTNFLRDVAEDLDRGRVYLPADVLAAHGADRGLLERCRRTRTQDPRVRAALAEMARLNRDVYRVAEPGCAMLDPVARPCIATALRLYRGILDEIEAADYDVWTRRHRVPTARRLRVALPALGRAAAARAGAARRRRTADAGLPRVPRRRTAAEQERARGRERAKAPRTRTGPDGERAPREDRCGAHRAPAPGGPAVPPPRAAEGRTGSAPRPGGGAETPTAKEPPE
;
A
#
# COMPACT_ATOMS: atom_id res chain seq x y z
N MET A 1 -14.75 12.20 13.90
CA MET A 1 -14.19 10.90 14.32
C MET A 1 -12.75 11.11 14.74
N SER A 2 -12.38 10.65 15.93
CA SER A 2 -11.02 10.76 16.47
C SER A 2 -10.13 9.62 15.92
N THR A 3 -8.81 9.78 15.99
CA THR A 3 -7.84 8.71 15.67
C THR A 3 -8.14 7.44 16.48
N ALA A 4 -8.46 7.58 17.77
CA ALA A 4 -8.81 6.46 18.64
C ALA A 4 -9.97 5.64 18.08
N SER A 5 -11.05 6.30 17.64
CA SER A 5 -12.22 5.60 17.07
C SER A 5 -11.92 4.82 15.79
N GLU A 6 -10.96 5.28 14.97
CA GLU A 6 -10.53 4.56 13.76
C GLU A 6 -9.69 3.32 14.12
N LEU A 7 -8.82 3.45 15.11
CA LEU A 7 -7.99 2.34 15.61
C LEU A 7 -8.84 1.27 16.31
N ASP A 8 -9.84 1.67 17.07
CA ASP A 8 -10.80 0.75 17.71
C ASP A 8 -11.59 -0.03 16.66
N ALA A 9 -12.09 0.66 15.63
CA ALA A 9 -12.80 0.03 14.51
C ALA A 9 -11.92 -0.96 13.74
N ALA A 10 -10.61 -0.70 13.66
CA ALA A 10 -9.64 -1.61 13.06
C ALA A 10 -9.19 -2.75 14.00
N GLY A 11 -9.57 -2.72 15.28
CA GLY A 11 -9.15 -3.71 16.28
C GLY A 11 -7.68 -3.56 16.70
N ILE A 12 -7.12 -2.35 16.63
CA ILE A 12 -5.72 -2.07 17.01
C ILE A 12 -5.69 -1.63 18.47
N GLY A 13 -5.51 -2.58 19.38
CA GLY A 13 -5.54 -2.34 20.83
C GLY A 13 -4.19 -2.01 21.46
N ASP A 14 -3.09 -2.54 20.93
CA ASP A 14 -1.75 -2.39 21.50
C ASP A 14 -1.30 -0.90 21.54
N PRO A 15 -0.90 -0.35 22.71
CA PRO A 15 -0.56 1.07 22.83
C PRO A 15 0.59 1.54 21.94
N ALA A 16 1.66 0.74 21.81
CA ALA A 16 2.81 1.09 20.98
C ALA A 16 2.42 1.13 19.50
N LEU A 17 1.62 0.15 19.07
CA LEU A 17 1.10 0.08 17.71
C LEU A 17 0.12 1.21 17.42
N ARG A 18 -0.73 1.62 18.38
CA ARG A 18 -1.61 2.79 18.23
C ARG A 18 -0.80 4.07 18.01
N ALA A 19 0.29 4.26 18.74
CA ALA A 19 1.20 5.39 18.55
C ALA A 19 1.87 5.37 17.17
N ALA A 20 2.32 4.18 16.72
CA ALA A 20 2.87 3.96 15.39
C ALA A 20 1.89 4.35 14.26
N TYR A 21 0.64 3.87 14.31
CA TYR A 21 -0.39 4.27 13.34
C TYR A 21 -0.73 5.78 13.40
N ALA A 22 -0.73 6.37 14.61
CA ALA A 22 -0.95 7.81 14.76
C ALA A 22 0.16 8.63 14.09
N ARG A 23 1.43 8.17 14.18
CA ARG A 23 2.56 8.77 13.46
C ARG A 23 2.36 8.69 11.94
N CYS A 24 2.00 7.53 11.42
CA CYS A 24 1.71 7.36 9.98
C CYS A 24 0.57 8.28 9.51
N ARG A 25 -0.51 8.39 10.31
CA ARG A 25 -1.63 9.28 10.03
C ARG A 25 -1.22 10.75 10.01
N ALA A 26 -0.35 11.17 10.93
CA ALA A 26 0.19 12.54 10.96
C ALA A 26 1.01 12.87 9.70
N LEU A 27 1.89 11.95 9.28
CA LEU A 27 2.66 12.09 8.03
C LEU A 27 1.72 12.20 6.82
N HIS A 28 0.73 11.32 6.72
CA HIS A 28 -0.26 11.36 5.64
C HIS A 28 -1.06 12.68 5.64
N ALA A 29 -1.52 13.15 6.81
CA ALA A 29 -2.27 14.41 6.90
C ALA A 29 -1.45 15.64 6.47
N ARG A 30 -0.15 15.66 6.81
CA ARG A 30 0.75 16.79 6.50
C ARG A 30 1.14 16.82 5.02
N HIS A 31 1.53 15.69 4.45
CA HIS A 31 2.15 15.62 3.11
C HIS A 31 1.18 15.19 2.00
N GLY A 32 0.11 14.45 2.33
CA GLY A 32 -0.79 13.83 1.36
C GLY A 32 -2.20 14.40 1.35
N ARG A 33 -2.40 15.71 1.53
CA ARG A 33 -3.72 16.35 1.77
C ARG A 33 -4.86 15.81 0.89
N THR A 34 -4.63 15.64 -0.42
CA THR A 34 -5.63 15.08 -1.35
C THR A 34 -5.98 13.61 -1.03
N TYR A 35 -4.97 12.75 -0.90
CA TYR A 35 -5.14 11.34 -0.56
C TYR A 35 -5.66 11.13 0.87
N TYR A 36 -5.28 12.00 1.80
CA TYR A 36 -5.78 11.97 3.17
C TYR A 36 -7.29 12.25 3.20
N LEU A 37 -7.74 13.26 2.46
CA LEU A 37 -9.17 13.56 2.31
C LEU A 37 -9.92 12.41 1.63
N ALA A 38 -9.34 11.79 0.59
CA ALA A 38 -9.93 10.61 -0.04
C ALA A 38 -10.03 9.43 0.93
N THR A 39 -9.00 9.19 1.75
CA THR A 39 -8.96 8.14 2.77
C THR A 39 -10.11 8.31 3.78
N ARG A 40 -10.52 9.54 4.09
CA ARG A 40 -11.69 9.78 4.97
C ARG A 40 -13.02 9.28 4.39
N VAL A 41 -13.10 9.02 3.08
CA VAL A 41 -14.26 8.42 2.42
C VAL A 41 -14.37 6.92 2.76
N LEU A 42 -13.25 6.26 3.05
CA LEU A 42 -13.22 4.84 3.44
C LEU A 42 -13.90 4.61 4.79
N PRO A 43 -14.37 3.38 5.07
CA PRO A 43 -14.86 3.04 6.39
C PRO A 43 -13.71 3.10 7.42
N PRO A 44 -14.01 3.43 8.70
CA PRO A 44 -13.00 3.72 9.72
C PRO A 44 -11.97 2.60 9.94
N ASP A 45 -12.39 1.34 9.80
CA ASP A 45 -11.56 0.14 9.98
C ASP A 45 -10.45 -0.01 8.92
N ARG A 46 -10.59 0.61 7.75
CA ARG A 46 -9.61 0.53 6.65
C ARG A 46 -8.61 1.67 6.65
N ARG A 47 -8.95 2.81 7.24
CA ARG A 47 -8.13 4.03 7.21
C ARG A 47 -6.75 3.85 7.84
N PRO A 48 -6.60 3.16 9.00
CA PRO A 48 -5.27 2.99 9.62
C PRO A 48 -4.27 2.31 8.68
N SER A 49 -4.67 1.26 7.98
CA SER A 49 -3.81 0.56 7.01
C SER A 49 -3.40 1.44 5.84
N VAL A 50 -4.31 2.25 5.30
CA VAL A 50 -3.98 3.23 4.26
C VAL A 50 -3.03 4.31 4.77
N HIS A 51 -3.22 4.77 6.02
CA HIS A 51 -2.29 5.69 6.65
C HIS A 51 -0.91 5.07 6.85
N ALA A 52 -0.82 3.79 7.23
CA ALA A 52 0.46 3.09 7.39
C ALA A 52 1.22 2.95 6.08
N LEU A 53 0.56 2.49 5.01
CA LEU A 53 1.16 2.38 3.68
C LEU A 53 1.70 3.74 3.19
N TYR A 54 0.85 4.78 3.23
CA TYR A 54 1.27 6.14 2.81
C TYR A 54 2.37 6.70 3.72
N GLY A 55 2.19 6.56 5.04
CA GLY A 55 3.09 7.13 6.05
C GLY A 55 4.48 6.52 5.96
N PHE A 56 4.59 5.22 5.67
CA PHE A 56 5.87 4.59 5.39
C PHE A 56 6.52 5.15 4.13
N ALA A 57 5.81 5.16 2.99
CA ALA A 57 6.35 5.67 1.73
C ALA A 57 6.87 7.10 1.89
N ARG A 58 6.06 7.99 2.51
CA ARG A 58 6.49 9.37 2.75
C ARG A 58 7.68 9.48 3.71
N TRP A 59 7.72 8.64 4.74
CA TRP A 59 8.84 8.65 5.67
C TRP A 59 10.13 8.19 4.99
N VAL A 60 10.08 7.22 4.07
CA VAL A 60 11.26 6.83 3.29
C VAL A 60 11.72 7.98 2.39
N ASP A 61 10.80 8.70 1.74
CA ASP A 61 11.16 9.92 1.01
C ASP A 61 11.85 10.95 1.93
N ASP A 62 11.28 11.21 3.12
CA ASP A 62 11.86 12.12 4.11
C ASP A 62 13.27 11.64 4.50
N VAL A 63 13.46 10.34 4.76
CA VAL A 63 14.77 9.77 5.11
C VAL A 63 15.80 9.99 4.00
N VAL A 64 15.37 9.89 2.74
CA VAL A 64 16.23 10.18 1.59
C VAL A 64 16.52 11.67 1.50
N ASP A 65 15.52 12.54 1.66
CA ASP A 65 15.62 14.00 1.46
C ASP A 65 16.25 14.76 2.66
N ASP A 66 16.09 14.28 3.89
CA ASP A 66 16.34 15.00 5.16
C ASP A 66 17.81 15.27 5.47
N LEU A 67 18.76 14.61 4.80
CA LEU A 67 20.18 14.84 5.04
C LEU A 67 20.69 16.20 4.50
N GLY A 68 19.83 16.95 3.80
CA GLY A 68 20.19 18.22 3.19
C GLY A 68 21.15 18.07 2.00
N VAL A 69 21.48 19.17 1.35
CA VAL A 69 22.26 19.16 0.09
C VAL A 69 23.68 18.60 0.28
N ALA A 70 24.21 18.61 1.51
CA ALA A 70 25.59 18.22 1.80
C ALA A 70 25.84 16.72 1.91
N ALA A 71 24.81 15.89 2.09
CA ALA A 71 25.02 14.46 2.25
C ALA A 71 25.26 13.75 0.92
N THR A 72 26.29 12.91 0.93
CA THR A 72 26.71 12.09 -0.18
C THR A 72 25.68 11.02 -0.53
N THR A 73 25.70 10.57 -1.79
CA THR A 73 24.89 9.42 -2.22
C THR A 73 25.14 8.18 -1.37
N ALA A 74 26.39 7.96 -0.93
CA ALA A 74 26.75 6.83 -0.07
C ALA A 74 26.06 6.87 1.30
N GLU A 75 25.97 8.05 1.94
CA GLU A 75 25.28 8.22 3.22
C GLU A 75 23.77 7.99 3.08
N ARG A 76 23.17 8.48 2.00
CA ARG A 76 21.74 8.23 1.69
C ARG A 76 21.46 6.74 1.47
N LEU A 77 22.34 6.06 0.73
CA LEU A 77 22.25 4.60 0.51
C LEU A 77 22.37 3.82 1.82
N ALA A 78 23.36 4.13 2.66
CA ALA A 78 23.53 3.48 3.95
C ALA A 78 22.29 3.65 4.87
N ARG A 79 21.64 4.80 4.79
CA ARG A 79 20.40 5.06 5.52
C ARG A 79 19.23 4.24 4.98
N LEU A 80 19.07 4.15 3.65
CA LEU A 80 18.09 3.27 3.01
C LEU A 80 18.32 1.79 3.37
N ASP A 81 19.59 1.35 3.43
CA ASP A 81 19.93 -0.01 3.84
C ASP A 81 19.52 -0.31 5.28
N ALA A 82 19.71 0.67 6.20
CA ALA A 82 19.22 0.55 7.57
C ALA A 82 17.69 0.46 7.63
N VAL A 83 16.97 1.24 6.81
CA VAL A 83 15.51 1.17 6.70
C VAL A 83 15.06 -0.19 6.18
N GLU A 84 15.66 -0.69 5.10
CA GLU A 84 15.29 -2.00 4.55
C GLU A 84 15.61 -3.14 5.51
N ALA A 85 16.73 -3.07 6.24
CA ALA A 85 17.07 -4.05 7.25
C ALA A 85 16.03 -4.10 8.39
N ASP A 86 15.60 -2.95 8.90
CA ASP A 86 14.54 -2.85 9.92
C ASP A 86 13.21 -3.39 9.37
N LEU A 87 12.84 -2.99 8.15
CA LEU A 87 11.62 -3.45 7.50
C LEU A 87 11.60 -4.96 7.30
N ARG A 88 12.70 -5.54 6.78
CA ARG A 88 12.81 -6.98 6.55
C ARG A 88 12.70 -7.76 7.85
N ALA A 89 13.36 -7.29 8.91
CA ALA A 89 13.26 -7.89 10.25
C ALA A 89 11.82 -7.81 10.79
N ALA A 90 11.18 -6.64 10.67
CA ALA A 90 9.82 -6.42 11.13
C ALA A 90 8.78 -7.26 10.37
N LEU A 91 8.94 -7.40 9.05
CA LEU A 91 8.10 -8.28 8.22
C LEU A 91 8.28 -9.76 8.60
N ALA A 92 9.48 -10.17 9.00
CA ALA A 92 9.77 -11.51 9.53
C ALA A 92 9.28 -11.73 10.98
N GLY A 93 8.69 -10.71 11.62
CA GLY A 93 8.08 -10.82 12.95
C GLY A 93 8.93 -10.27 14.10
N ALA A 94 10.12 -9.72 13.84
CA ALA A 94 10.88 -9.02 14.85
C ALA A 94 10.23 -7.67 15.24
N ALA A 95 10.61 -7.12 16.40
CA ALA A 95 10.22 -5.77 16.77
C ALA A 95 10.90 -4.75 15.85
N ALA A 96 10.11 -3.87 15.24
CA ALA A 96 10.64 -2.78 14.43
C ALA A 96 11.26 -1.70 15.31
N ARG A 97 12.34 -1.08 14.83
CA ARG A 97 13.00 0.05 15.51
C ARG A 97 12.21 1.33 15.30
N GLU A 98 11.65 1.51 14.09
CA GLU A 98 10.91 2.70 13.73
C GLU A 98 9.39 2.51 13.85
N PRO A 99 8.65 3.44 14.49
CA PRO A 99 7.19 3.31 14.63
C PRO A 99 6.46 3.16 13.29
N VAL A 100 6.89 3.86 12.24
CA VAL A 100 6.25 3.74 10.93
C VAL A 100 6.46 2.36 10.31
N VAL A 101 7.61 1.74 10.56
CA VAL A 101 7.91 0.36 10.13
C VAL A 101 7.06 -0.64 10.93
N ALA A 102 6.86 -0.42 12.24
CA ALA A 102 5.97 -1.25 13.05
C ALA A 102 4.53 -1.26 12.51
N ALA A 103 3.97 -0.08 12.20
CA ALA A 103 2.63 0.03 11.63
C ALA A 103 2.53 -0.58 10.23
N LEU A 104 3.57 -0.44 9.40
CA LEU A 104 3.63 -1.06 8.08
C LEU A 104 3.66 -2.58 8.17
N ALA A 105 4.57 -3.14 8.98
CA ALA A 105 4.73 -4.59 9.12
C ALA A 105 3.47 -5.24 9.72
N HIS A 106 2.83 -4.59 10.68
CA HIS A 106 1.52 -5.03 11.18
C HIS A 106 0.45 -4.98 10.08
N THR A 107 0.40 -3.91 9.27
CA THR A 107 -0.52 -3.80 8.13
C THR A 107 -0.28 -4.90 7.10
N ALA A 108 0.98 -5.17 6.75
CA ALA A 108 1.37 -6.20 5.80
C ALA A 108 0.90 -7.59 6.25
N ARG A 109 1.14 -7.95 7.52
CA ARG A 109 0.67 -9.23 8.08
C ARG A 109 -0.85 -9.32 8.11
N ARG A 110 -1.53 -8.26 8.58
CA ARG A 110 -2.99 -8.23 8.71
C ARG A 110 -3.71 -8.49 7.38
N HIS A 111 -3.16 -7.95 6.29
CA HIS A 111 -3.76 -8.01 4.96
C HIS A 111 -3.05 -8.98 4.02
N ALA A 112 -2.13 -9.80 4.53
CA ALA A 112 -1.31 -10.73 3.75
C ALA A 112 -0.65 -10.07 2.51
N ILE A 113 -0.14 -8.84 2.67
CA ILE A 113 0.52 -8.11 1.59
C ILE A 113 1.87 -8.79 1.28
N PRO A 114 2.14 -9.19 0.03
CA PRO A 114 3.41 -9.79 -0.34
C PRO A 114 4.61 -8.89 -0.01
N SER A 115 5.61 -9.44 0.69
CA SER A 115 6.81 -8.70 1.08
C SER A 115 7.59 -8.15 -0.13
N GLY A 116 7.56 -8.87 -1.26
CA GLY A 116 8.20 -8.45 -2.51
C GLY A 116 7.73 -7.09 -3.03
N HIS A 117 6.52 -6.64 -2.69
CA HIS A 117 6.06 -5.29 -3.03
C HIS A 117 6.85 -4.20 -2.29
N PHE A 118 7.22 -4.45 -1.04
CA PHE A 118 8.03 -3.50 -0.28
C PHE A 118 9.50 -3.53 -0.73
N THR A 119 10.03 -4.71 -1.04
CA THR A 119 11.37 -4.84 -1.64
C THR A 119 11.48 -4.08 -2.96
N ALA A 120 10.48 -4.21 -3.85
CA ALA A 120 10.44 -3.47 -5.10
C ALA A 120 10.36 -1.95 -4.89
N PHE A 121 9.56 -1.49 -3.91
CA PHE A 121 9.51 -0.09 -3.52
C PHE A 121 10.87 0.44 -3.04
N MET A 122 11.52 -0.27 -2.11
CA MET A 122 12.87 0.10 -1.63
C MET A 122 13.90 0.11 -2.77
N GLY A 123 13.78 -0.80 -3.75
CA GLY A 123 14.57 -0.80 -4.97
C GLY A 123 14.42 0.49 -5.78
N SER A 124 13.20 0.99 -5.95
CA SER A 124 12.95 2.27 -6.64
C SER A 124 13.51 3.48 -5.88
N MET A 125 13.42 3.48 -4.55
CA MET A 125 14.01 4.54 -3.71
C MET A 125 15.53 4.58 -3.81
N ARG A 126 16.19 3.43 -4.02
CA ARG A 126 17.62 3.39 -4.33
C ARG A 126 17.93 3.89 -5.73
N ALA A 127 17.15 3.48 -6.73
CA ALA A 127 17.32 3.96 -8.10
C ALA A 127 17.21 5.49 -8.15
N ASP A 128 16.34 6.10 -7.34
CA ASP A 128 16.24 7.55 -7.23
C ASP A 128 17.56 8.20 -6.78
N LEU A 129 18.47 7.52 -6.10
CA LEU A 129 19.73 8.14 -5.67
C LEU A 129 20.80 8.19 -6.76
N THR A 130 20.66 7.39 -7.82
CA THR A 130 21.73 7.17 -8.82
C THR A 130 21.29 7.31 -10.27
N VAL A 131 19.99 7.22 -10.55
CA VAL A 131 19.42 7.29 -11.90
C VAL A 131 18.79 8.65 -12.12
N ASP A 132 19.26 9.38 -13.13
CA ASP A 132 18.77 10.71 -13.48
C ASP A 132 17.96 10.76 -14.79
N HIS A 133 18.01 9.71 -15.62
CA HIS A 133 17.24 9.58 -16.85
C HIS A 133 16.96 8.11 -17.24
N TYR A 134 16.01 7.90 -18.15
CA TYR A 134 15.66 6.59 -18.69
C TYR A 134 15.79 6.57 -20.21
N ALA A 135 16.47 5.56 -20.76
CA ALA A 135 16.69 5.45 -22.20
C ALA A 135 15.39 5.14 -22.95
N THR A 136 14.60 4.20 -22.43
CA THR A 136 13.35 3.78 -23.05
C THR A 136 12.15 3.91 -22.12
N TYR A 137 10.95 3.95 -22.71
CA TYR A 137 9.72 3.83 -21.93
C TYR A 137 9.66 2.53 -21.12
N ALA A 138 10.24 1.44 -21.63
CA ALA A 138 10.32 0.17 -20.90
C ALA A 138 11.17 0.27 -19.62
N ASP A 139 12.31 0.97 -19.68
CA ASP A 139 13.16 1.22 -18.52
C ASP A 139 12.43 2.06 -17.46
N LEU A 140 11.73 3.12 -17.90
CA LEU A 140 10.89 3.93 -17.03
C LEU A 140 9.79 3.08 -16.38
N ARG A 141 9.14 2.18 -17.14
CA ARG A 141 8.12 1.27 -16.60
C ARG A 141 8.70 0.31 -15.56
N GLY A 142 9.94 -0.14 -15.74
CA GLY A 142 10.69 -0.93 -14.75
C GLY A 142 10.82 -0.19 -13.42
N TYR A 143 11.21 1.09 -13.46
CA TYR A 143 11.22 1.95 -12.27
C TYR A 143 9.82 2.15 -11.68
N MET A 144 8.82 2.45 -12.52
CA MET A 144 7.44 2.67 -12.09
C MET A 144 6.79 1.45 -11.44
N TYR A 145 7.26 0.23 -11.75
CA TYR A 145 6.82 -0.96 -11.04
C TYR A 145 7.04 -0.79 -9.53
N GLY A 146 8.27 -0.45 -9.12
CA GLY A 146 8.63 -0.23 -7.72
C GLY A 146 8.09 1.08 -7.14
N SER A 147 8.14 2.19 -7.89
CA SER A 147 7.76 3.50 -7.33
C SER A 147 6.26 3.73 -7.24
N ALA A 148 5.44 3.00 -8.03
CA ALA A 148 4.00 3.27 -8.09
C ALA A 148 3.09 2.04 -8.25
N GLN A 149 3.42 1.08 -9.12
CA GLN A 149 2.52 -0.06 -9.37
C GLN A 149 2.35 -0.91 -8.11
N VAL A 150 3.45 -1.20 -7.40
CA VAL A 150 3.40 -1.96 -6.14
C VAL A 150 2.62 -1.22 -5.05
N ILE A 151 2.56 0.11 -5.06
CA ILE A 151 1.68 0.87 -4.13
C ILE A 151 0.21 0.53 -4.43
N GLY A 152 -0.17 0.47 -5.69
CA GLY A 152 -1.49 0.01 -6.12
C GLY A 152 -1.78 -1.43 -5.66
N LEU A 153 -0.81 -2.34 -5.83
CA LEU A 153 -0.92 -3.74 -5.43
C LEU A 153 -1.06 -3.92 -3.90
N GLN A 154 -0.27 -3.17 -3.12
CA GLN A 154 -0.35 -3.16 -1.64
C GLN A 154 -1.74 -2.71 -1.15
N MET A 155 -2.42 -1.83 -1.89
CA MET A 155 -3.75 -1.33 -1.55
C MET A 155 -4.87 -2.33 -1.83
N VAL A 156 -4.73 -3.25 -2.79
CA VAL A 156 -5.79 -4.21 -3.16
C VAL A 156 -6.35 -4.98 -1.96
N PRO A 157 -5.53 -5.69 -1.14
CA PRO A 157 -6.06 -6.44 -0.01
C PRO A 157 -6.62 -5.53 1.10
N VAL A 158 -6.07 -4.32 1.27
CA VAL A 158 -6.57 -3.32 2.24
C VAL A 158 -7.96 -2.82 1.86
N LEU A 159 -8.20 -2.61 0.56
CA LEU A 159 -9.47 -2.11 0.04
C LEU A 159 -10.49 -3.21 -0.18
N GLY A 160 -10.07 -4.47 -0.28
CA GLY A 160 -10.94 -5.61 -0.55
C GLY A 160 -11.55 -5.59 -1.95
N THR A 161 -11.95 -6.77 -2.43
CA THR A 161 -12.49 -6.98 -3.77
C THR A 161 -13.76 -7.81 -3.73
N VAL A 162 -14.58 -7.73 -4.79
CA VAL A 162 -15.74 -8.61 -5.05
C VAL A 162 -15.43 -9.71 -6.07
N VAL A 163 -14.19 -9.77 -6.52
CA VAL A 163 -13.61 -10.76 -7.43
C VAL A 163 -12.30 -11.28 -6.80
N PRO A 164 -11.75 -12.42 -7.28
CA PRO A 164 -10.40 -12.84 -6.87
C PRO A 164 -9.39 -11.68 -7.00
N PRO A 165 -8.56 -11.40 -5.98
CA PRO A 165 -7.61 -10.28 -5.98
C PRO A 165 -6.70 -10.23 -7.21
N GLU A 166 -6.35 -11.40 -7.75
CA GLU A 166 -5.50 -11.57 -8.94
C GLU A 166 -6.14 -10.94 -10.19
N ARG A 167 -7.47 -10.90 -10.26
CA ARG A 167 -8.20 -10.22 -11.35
C ARG A 167 -8.17 -8.71 -11.20
N ALA A 168 -8.13 -8.18 -9.98
CA ALA A 168 -8.09 -6.75 -9.71
C ALA A 168 -6.66 -6.18 -9.75
N ALA A 169 -5.64 -7.01 -9.46
CA ALA A 169 -4.25 -6.60 -9.35
C ALA A 169 -3.70 -5.87 -10.59
N PRO A 170 -3.88 -6.35 -11.84
CA PRO A 170 -3.40 -5.63 -13.02
C PRO A 170 -4.01 -4.23 -13.17
N HIS A 171 -5.29 -4.06 -12.83
CA HIS A 171 -5.95 -2.76 -12.87
C HIS A 171 -5.45 -1.82 -11.77
N ALA A 172 -5.14 -2.36 -10.60
CA ALA A 172 -4.56 -1.58 -9.50
C ALA A 172 -3.12 -1.14 -9.80
N ALA A 173 -2.31 -2.03 -10.38
CA ALA A 173 -0.97 -1.70 -10.87
C ALA A 173 -1.03 -0.60 -11.95
N ALA A 174 -1.91 -0.76 -12.95
CA ALA A 174 -2.14 0.25 -13.98
C ALA A 174 -2.61 1.59 -13.38
N LEU A 175 -3.44 1.60 -12.33
CA LEU A 175 -3.83 2.85 -11.69
C LEU A 175 -2.64 3.56 -11.03
N GLY A 176 -1.76 2.81 -10.36
CA GLY A 176 -0.51 3.33 -9.81
C GLY A 176 0.38 3.93 -10.90
N GLU A 177 0.58 3.18 -11.99
CA GLU A 177 1.33 3.65 -13.16
C GLU A 177 0.75 4.93 -13.76
N ALA A 178 -0.57 4.99 -13.96
CA ALA A 178 -1.23 6.17 -14.53
C ALA A 178 -1.06 7.41 -13.64
N PHE A 179 -1.14 7.24 -12.31
CA PHE A 179 -0.90 8.34 -11.38
C PHE A 179 0.54 8.82 -11.44
N GLN A 180 1.50 7.92 -11.58
CA GLN A 180 2.92 8.27 -11.65
C GLN A 180 3.28 8.97 -12.96
N LEU A 181 2.78 8.48 -14.10
CA LEU A 181 2.92 9.16 -15.38
C LEU A 181 2.30 10.56 -15.35
N THR A 182 1.15 10.71 -14.68
CA THR A 182 0.53 12.03 -14.47
C THR A 182 1.41 12.94 -13.61
N ASN A 183 2.10 12.40 -12.60
CA ASN A 183 3.04 13.18 -11.80
C ASN A 183 4.23 13.64 -12.66
N PHE A 184 4.86 12.74 -13.42
CA PHE A 184 5.98 13.10 -14.29
C PHE A 184 5.60 14.15 -15.32
N LEU A 185 4.43 14.05 -15.95
CA LEU A 185 3.95 15.06 -16.89
C LEU A 185 3.67 16.41 -16.24
N ARG A 186 3.15 16.41 -15.01
CA ARG A 186 2.85 17.66 -14.29
C ARG A 186 4.11 18.34 -13.76
N ASP A 187 5.12 17.56 -13.38
CA ASP A 187 6.26 17.99 -12.56
C ASP A 187 7.57 18.04 -13.37
N VAL A 188 7.51 17.99 -14.72
CA VAL A 188 8.69 18.02 -15.63
C VAL A 188 9.68 19.12 -15.25
N ALA A 189 9.19 20.32 -14.99
CA ALA A 189 10.03 21.47 -14.67
C ALA A 189 10.73 21.32 -13.32
N GLU A 190 10.00 20.91 -12.28
CA GLU A 190 10.54 20.66 -10.95
C GLU A 190 11.49 19.47 -10.90
N ASP A 191 11.22 18.41 -11.67
CA ASP A 191 12.09 17.25 -11.79
C ASP A 191 13.41 17.63 -12.49
N LEU A 192 13.33 18.46 -13.53
CA LEU A 192 14.53 18.96 -14.23
C LEU A 192 15.39 19.86 -13.36
N ASP A 193 14.78 20.73 -12.55
CA ASP A 193 15.49 21.55 -11.56
C ASP A 193 16.24 20.69 -10.51
N ARG A 194 15.77 19.45 -10.29
CA ARG A 194 16.42 18.45 -9.43
C ARG A 194 17.42 17.57 -10.19
N GLY A 195 17.68 17.89 -11.46
CA GLY A 195 18.62 17.17 -12.32
C GLY A 195 18.06 15.88 -12.92
N ARG A 196 16.74 15.65 -12.89
CA ARG A 196 16.10 14.41 -13.33
C ARG A 196 15.23 14.59 -14.57
N VAL A 197 15.16 13.57 -15.41
CA VAL A 197 14.30 13.51 -16.60
C VAL A 197 13.57 12.17 -16.65
N TYR A 198 12.26 12.19 -16.34
CA TYR A 198 11.41 11.01 -16.45
C TYR A 198 10.74 10.84 -17.82
N LEU A 199 10.85 11.83 -18.71
CA LEU A 199 10.48 11.65 -20.11
C LEU A 199 11.54 10.77 -20.78
N PRO A 200 11.18 9.58 -21.29
CA PRO A 200 12.15 8.67 -21.87
C PRO A 200 12.90 9.29 -23.06
N ALA A 201 14.19 8.97 -23.18
CA ALA A 201 15.03 9.52 -24.24
C ALA A 201 14.57 9.10 -25.65
N ASP A 202 14.10 7.86 -25.81
CA ASP A 202 13.54 7.37 -27.08
C ASP A 202 12.29 8.14 -27.52
N VAL A 203 11.38 8.45 -26.58
CA VAL A 203 10.19 9.25 -26.83
C VAL A 203 10.58 10.69 -27.18
N LEU A 204 11.52 11.30 -26.45
CA LEU A 204 12.00 12.64 -26.78
C LEU A 204 12.63 12.68 -28.18
N ALA A 205 13.52 11.72 -28.47
CA ALA A 205 14.23 11.64 -29.74
C ALA A 205 13.29 11.43 -30.94
N ALA A 206 12.21 10.65 -30.78
CA ALA A 206 11.19 10.45 -31.81
C ALA A 206 10.52 11.76 -32.28
N HIS A 207 10.50 12.80 -31.43
CA HIS A 207 9.99 14.14 -31.77
C HIS A 207 11.11 15.17 -32.03
N GLY A 208 12.38 14.75 -32.09
CA GLY A 208 13.52 15.65 -32.26
C GLY A 208 13.80 16.52 -31.04
N ALA A 209 13.40 16.07 -29.85
CA ALA A 209 13.70 16.68 -28.57
C ALA A 209 14.77 15.88 -27.81
N ASP A 210 15.44 16.55 -26.88
CA ASP A 210 16.44 15.96 -25.99
C ASP A 210 16.44 16.71 -24.64
N ARG A 211 17.27 16.27 -23.70
CA ARG A 211 17.44 16.92 -22.39
C ARG A 211 17.83 18.39 -22.52
N GLY A 212 18.75 18.71 -23.43
CA GLY A 212 19.21 20.10 -23.63
C GLY A 212 18.10 21.03 -24.11
N LEU A 213 17.15 20.52 -24.90
CA LEU A 213 15.95 21.25 -25.30
C LEU A 213 14.98 21.44 -24.12
N LEU A 214 14.78 20.43 -23.27
CA LEU A 214 14.00 20.59 -22.04
C LEU A 214 14.60 21.67 -21.12
N GLU A 215 15.92 21.67 -20.95
CA GLU A 215 16.64 22.67 -20.13
C GLU A 215 16.51 24.08 -20.70
N ARG A 216 16.57 24.23 -22.02
CA ARG A 216 16.31 25.50 -22.70
C ARG A 216 14.86 25.96 -22.52
N CYS A 217 13.88 25.06 -22.66
CA CYS A 217 12.47 25.35 -22.42
C CYS A 217 12.24 25.79 -20.96
N ARG A 218 12.84 25.09 -19.99
CA ARG A 218 12.79 25.45 -18.57
C ARG A 218 13.38 26.82 -18.29
N ARG A 219 14.58 27.11 -18.80
CA ARG A 219 15.29 28.40 -18.60
C ARG A 219 14.54 29.58 -19.19
N THR A 220 13.99 29.42 -20.38
CA THR A 220 13.27 30.49 -21.10
C THR A 220 11.79 30.57 -20.75
N ARG A 221 11.24 29.55 -20.06
CA ARG A 221 9.80 29.33 -19.84
C ARG A 221 8.99 29.35 -21.12
N THR A 222 9.57 28.84 -22.20
CA THR A 222 8.92 28.74 -23.51
C THR A 222 8.73 27.29 -23.89
N GLN A 223 7.60 26.99 -24.53
CA GLN A 223 7.31 25.66 -25.02
C GLN A 223 7.78 25.51 -26.47
N ASP A 224 8.70 24.57 -26.69
CA ASP A 224 9.10 24.16 -28.04
C ASP A 224 8.07 23.16 -28.61
N PRO A 225 7.65 23.29 -29.88
CA PRO A 225 6.70 22.36 -30.52
C PRO A 225 7.09 20.89 -30.44
N ARG A 226 8.39 20.57 -30.46
CA ARG A 226 8.91 19.18 -30.38
C ARG A 226 8.74 18.59 -28.98
N VAL A 227 9.04 19.39 -27.97
CA VAL A 227 8.81 19.05 -26.56
C VAL A 227 7.32 18.86 -26.30
N ARG A 228 6.48 19.78 -26.78
CA ARG A 228 5.02 19.66 -26.71
C ARG A 228 4.55 18.33 -27.34
N ALA A 229 5.07 17.98 -28.51
CA ALA A 229 4.69 16.73 -29.19
C ALA A 229 5.08 15.48 -28.37
N ALA A 230 6.26 15.46 -27.76
CA ALA A 230 6.69 14.39 -26.86
C ALA A 230 5.81 14.30 -25.59
N LEU A 231 5.44 15.44 -24.99
CA LEU A 231 4.51 15.49 -23.86
C LEU A 231 3.12 14.97 -24.25
N ALA A 232 2.64 15.31 -25.44
CA ALA A 232 1.37 14.83 -25.98
C ALA A 232 1.38 13.31 -26.20
N GLU A 233 2.48 12.75 -26.70
CA GLU A 233 2.63 11.30 -26.83
C GLU A 233 2.60 10.61 -25.45
N MET A 234 3.37 11.11 -24.48
CA MET A 234 3.35 10.56 -23.12
C MET A 234 1.98 10.68 -22.46
N ALA A 235 1.25 11.77 -22.69
CA ALA A 235 -0.13 11.93 -22.23
C ALA A 235 -1.07 10.89 -22.87
N ARG A 236 -0.94 10.64 -24.17
CA ARG A 236 -1.71 9.60 -24.88
C ARG A 236 -1.42 8.21 -24.31
N LEU A 237 -0.14 7.85 -24.10
CA LEU A 237 0.24 6.60 -23.45
C LEU A 237 -0.40 6.48 -22.06
N ASN A 238 -0.37 7.55 -21.27
CA ASN A 238 -0.99 7.59 -19.95
C ASN A 238 -2.53 7.45 -20.01
N ARG A 239 -3.20 8.03 -21.01
CA ARG A 239 -4.65 7.82 -21.25
C ARG A 239 -4.95 6.33 -21.48
N ASP A 240 -4.08 5.61 -22.17
CA ASP A 240 -4.22 4.18 -22.42
C ASP A 240 -4.09 3.37 -21.12
N VAL A 241 -3.11 3.73 -20.28
CA VAL A 241 -2.99 3.14 -18.94
C VAL A 241 -4.22 3.42 -18.07
N TYR A 242 -4.79 4.63 -18.13
CA TYR A 242 -6.04 4.97 -17.46
C TYR A 242 -7.23 4.12 -17.94
N ARG A 243 -7.31 3.79 -19.23
CA ARG A 243 -8.34 2.90 -19.78
C ARG A 243 -8.21 1.48 -19.22
N VAL A 244 -6.97 1.00 -19.06
CA VAL A 244 -6.70 -0.27 -18.38
C VAL A 244 -7.08 -0.19 -16.91
N ALA A 245 -6.77 0.89 -16.20
CA ALA A 245 -7.01 1.01 -14.76
C ALA A 245 -8.50 1.08 -14.37
N GLU A 246 -9.32 1.77 -15.17
CA GLU A 246 -10.69 2.17 -14.81
C GLU A 246 -11.64 1.02 -14.44
N PRO A 247 -11.69 -0.11 -15.18
CA PRO A 247 -12.54 -1.26 -14.82
C PRO A 247 -12.28 -1.81 -13.41
N GLY A 248 -11.05 -1.68 -12.90
CA GLY A 248 -10.67 -2.13 -11.56
C GLY A 248 -11.48 -1.48 -10.43
N CYS A 249 -11.99 -0.26 -10.63
CA CYS A 249 -12.84 0.40 -9.63
C CYS A 249 -14.10 -0.41 -9.30
N ALA A 250 -14.69 -1.09 -10.28
CA ALA A 250 -15.89 -1.91 -10.07
C ALA A 250 -15.56 -3.25 -9.37
N MET A 251 -14.31 -3.70 -9.43
CA MET A 251 -13.84 -4.95 -8.83
C MET A 251 -13.58 -4.83 -7.32
N LEU A 252 -13.44 -3.61 -6.80
CA LEU A 252 -13.26 -3.35 -5.37
C LEU A 252 -14.54 -3.62 -4.58
N ASP A 253 -14.38 -3.81 -3.27
CA ASP A 253 -15.48 -3.79 -2.32
C ASP A 253 -16.30 -2.50 -2.49
N PRO A 254 -17.65 -2.56 -2.60
CA PRO A 254 -18.52 -1.40 -2.72
C PRO A 254 -18.22 -0.24 -1.77
N VAL A 255 -17.75 -0.51 -0.54
CA VAL A 255 -17.43 0.56 0.42
C VAL A 255 -16.14 1.32 0.09
N ALA A 256 -15.24 0.73 -0.71
CA ALA A 256 -13.98 1.34 -1.16
C ALA A 256 -14.12 2.07 -2.50
N ARG A 257 -15.05 1.66 -3.38
CA ARG A 257 -15.20 2.22 -4.75
C ARG A 257 -15.28 3.75 -4.79
N PRO A 258 -16.07 4.43 -3.94
CA PRO A 258 -16.18 5.89 -4.01
C PRO A 258 -14.85 6.60 -3.73
N CYS A 259 -14.00 6.05 -2.86
CA CYS A 259 -12.68 6.59 -2.56
C CYS A 259 -11.77 6.50 -3.79
N ILE A 260 -11.63 5.31 -4.36
CA ILE A 260 -10.72 5.08 -5.49
C ILE A 260 -11.21 5.73 -6.77
N ALA A 261 -12.52 5.68 -7.06
CA ALA A 261 -13.09 6.39 -8.21
C ALA A 261 -12.91 7.91 -8.10
N THR A 262 -12.93 8.48 -6.88
CA THR A 262 -12.63 9.90 -6.66
C THR A 262 -11.15 10.19 -6.94
N ALA A 263 -10.23 9.39 -6.40
CA ALA A 263 -8.80 9.55 -6.65
C ALA A 263 -8.50 9.47 -8.16
N LEU A 264 -9.06 8.46 -8.85
CA LEU A 264 -8.92 8.27 -10.29
C LEU A 264 -9.37 9.51 -11.07
N ARG A 265 -10.58 10.01 -10.78
CA ARG A 265 -11.13 11.21 -11.47
C ARG A 265 -10.31 12.47 -11.21
N LEU A 266 -9.80 12.64 -9.99
CA LEU A 266 -8.99 13.80 -9.65
C LEU A 266 -7.62 13.75 -10.34
N TYR A 267 -6.97 12.59 -10.37
CA TYR A 267 -5.68 12.45 -11.04
C TYR A 267 -5.80 12.52 -12.55
N ARG A 268 -6.79 11.84 -13.15
CA ARG A 268 -7.10 12.01 -14.57
C ARG A 268 -7.43 13.47 -14.90
N GLY A 269 -8.10 14.17 -13.99
CA GLY A 269 -8.38 15.59 -14.14
C GLY A 269 -7.13 16.47 -14.18
N ILE A 270 -5.99 16.08 -13.59
CA ILE A 270 -4.73 16.82 -13.74
C ILE A 270 -4.25 16.72 -15.20
N LEU A 271 -4.34 15.53 -15.79
CA LEU A 271 -3.99 15.31 -17.18
C LEU A 271 -4.86 16.15 -18.12
N ASP A 272 -6.17 16.26 -17.84
CA ASP A 272 -7.07 17.16 -18.57
C ASP A 272 -6.59 18.63 -18.52
N GLU A 273 -6.10 19.11 -17.37
CA GLU A 273 -5.61 20.49 -17.22
C GLU A 273 -4.29 20.72 -17.95
N ILE A 274 -3.42 19.70 -18.01
CA ILE A 274 -2.18 19.75 -18.80
C ILE A 274 -2.51 19.86 -20.29
N GLU A 275 -3.41 19.01 -20.79
CA GLU A 275 -3.85 19.04 -22.19
C GLU A 275 -4.57 20.35 -22.55
N ALA A 276 -5.43 20.86 -21.66
CA ALA A 276 -6.13 22.13 -21.87
C ALA A 276 -5.21 23.35 -21.87
N ALA A 277 -4.03 23.24 -21.25
CA ALA A 277 -2.97 24.23 -21.30
C ALA A 277 -2.01 24.01 -22.49
N ASP A 278 -2.40 23.21 -23.47
CA ASP A 278 -1.57 22.78 -24.59
C ASP A 278 -0.20 22.26 -24.14
N TYR A 279 -0.17 21.52 -23.04
CA TYR A 279 1.03 20.93 -22.43
C TYR A 279 2.05 21.91 -21.84
N ASP A 280 1.69 23.18 -21.60
CA ASP A 280 2.57 24.14 -20.92
C ASP A 280 2.88 23.71 -19.49
N VAL A 281 3.98 22.98 -19.30
CA VAL A 281 4.48 22.51 -18.00
C VAL A 281 5.57 23.43 -17.43
N TRP A 282 5.86 24.55 -18.09
CA TRP A 282 7.01 25.41 -17.77
C TRP A 282 6.62 26.59 -16.89
N THR A 283 5.44 27.16 -17.12
CA THR A 283 5.00 28.39 -16.45
C THR A 283 4.34 28.13 -15.10
N ARG A 284 3.66 26.99 -14.96
CA ARG A 284 2.91 26.64 -13.75
C ARG A 284 2.78 25.14 -13.59
N ARG A 285 2.63 24.73 -12.33
CA ARG A 285 2.29 23.36 -11.97
C ARG A 285 0.78 23.14 -11.99
N HIS A 286 0.28 22.32 -12.92
CA HIS A 286 -1.15 22.09 -13.10
C HIS A 286 -1.81 21.34 -11.93
N ARG A 287 -3.02 21.76 -11.56
CA ARG A 287 -3.79 21.15 -10.47
C ARG A 287 -5.26 21.21 -10.83
N VAL A 288 -6.03 20.21 -10.40
CA VAL A 288 -7.49 20.27 -10.52
C VAL A 288 -8.05 21.46 -9.73
N PRO A 289 -8.81 22.36 -10.35
CA PRO A 289 -9.41 23.50 -9.67
C PRO A 289 -10.31 23.07 -8.51
N THR A 290 -10.37 23.89 -7.45
CA THR A 290 -11.14 23.60 -6.22
C THR A 290 -12.61 23.29 -6.51
N ALA A 291 -13.25 24.02 -7.43
CA ALA A 291 -14.63 23.76 -7.83
C ALA A 291 -14.81 22.37 -8.45
N ARG A 292 -13.89 21.91 -9.31
CA ARG A 292 -13.91 20.56 -9.88
C ARG A 292 -13.63 19.50 -8.79
N ARG A 293 -12.71 19.76 -7.86
CA ARG A 293 -12.48 18.89 -6.69
C ARG A 293 -13.75 18.69 -5.86
N LEU A 294 -14.48 19.76 -5.56
CA LEU A 294 -15.73 19.70 -4.78
C LEU A 294 -16.83 18.94 -5.54
N ARG A 295 -17.00 19.20 -6.84
CA ARG A 295 -17.97 18.49 -7.71
C ARG A 295 -17.72 16.98 -7.76
N VAL A 296 -16.46 16.54 -7.71
CA VAL A 296 -16.12 15.11 -7.68
C VAL A 296 -16.29 14.51 -6.28
N ALA A 297 -15.83 15.23 -5.24
CA ALA A 297 -15.80 14.72 -3.86
C ALA A 297 -17.18 14.65 -3.19
N LEU A 298 -18.06 15.64 -3.40
CA LEU A 298 -19.36 15.70 -2.71
C LEU A 298 -20.26 14.50 -3.03
N PRO A 299 -20.49 14.12 -4.30
CA PRO A 299 -21.29 12.92 -4.61
C PRO A 299 -20.63 11.63 -4.11
N ALA A 300 -19.30 11.59 -4.04
CA ALA A 300 -18.57 10.43 -3.54
C ALA A 300 -18.79 10.21 -2.04
N LEU A 301 -18.88 11.28 -1.26
CA LEU A 301 -19.22 11.20 0.17
C LEU A 301 -20.64 10.62 0.37
N GLY A 302 -21.61 11.05 -0.44
CA GLY A 302 -22.96 10.49 -0.43
C GLY A 302 -23.00 9.01 -0.77
N ARG A 303 -22.33 8.60 -1.86
CA ARG A 303 -22.19 7.17 -2.24
C ARG A 303 -21.50 6.34 -1.17
N ALA A 304 -20.47 6.89 -0.52
CA ALA A 304 -19.76 6.20 0.57
C ALA A 304 -20.62 6.07 1.83
N ALA A 305 -21.45 7.06 2.15
CA ALA A 305 -22.44 6.93 3.24
C ALA A 305 -23.45 5.81 2.95
N ALA A 306 -24.02 5.79 1.73
CA ALA A 306 -24.97 4.76 1.31
C ALA A 306 -24.34 3.34 1.30
N ALA A 307 -23.12 3.20 0.76
CA ALA A 307 -22.41 1.92 0.74
C ALA A 307 -22.14 1.38 2.15
N ARG A 308 -21.75 2.27 3.09
CA ARG A 308 -21.54 1.91 4.49
C ARG A 308 -22.83 1.50 5.19
N ALA A 309 -23.94 2.21 4.96
CA ALA A 309 -25.24 1.85 5.52
C ALA A 309 -25.70 0.46 5.02
N GLY A 310 -25.53 0.18 3.72
CA GLY A 310 -25.83 -1.14 3.14
C GLY A 310 -24.97 -2.26 3.71
N ALA A 311 -23.67 -2.02 3.93
CA ALA A 311 -22.78 -2.99 4.55
C ALA A 311 -23.15 -3.28 6.01
N ALA A 312 -23.50 -2.25 6.79
CA ALA A 312 -23.97 -2.42 8.17
C ALA A 312 -25.27 -3.23 8.24
N ARG A 313 -26.21 -2.99 7.32
CA ARG A 313 -27.45 -3.75 7.22
C ARG A 313 -27.19 -5.23 6.90
N ARG A 314 -26.29 -5.53 5.95
CA ARG A 314 -25.89 -6.92 5.61
C ARG A 314 -25.24 -7.67 6.78
N ARG A 315 -24.38 -6.99 7.56
CA ARG A 315 -23.78 -7.60 8.76
C ARG A 315 -24.84 -7.95 9.81
N ARG A 316 -25.80 -7.05 10.06
CA ARG A 316 -26.90 -7.31 11.00
C ARG A 316 -27.79 -8.46 10.55
N THR A 317 -28.09 -8.59 9.26
CA THR A 317 -28.90 -9.71 8.74
C THR A 317 -28.15 -11.03 8.79
N ALA A 318 -26.83 -11.03 8.54
CA ALA A 318 -26.00 -12.23 8.66
C ALA A 318 -25.89 -12.71 10.12
N ASP A 319 -25.75 -11.77 11.07
CA ASP A 319 -25.70 -12.06 12.51
C ASP A 319 -27.07 -12.51 13.06
N ALA A 320 -28.17 -12.02 12.49
CA ALA A 320 -29.54 -12.45 12.82
C ALA A 320 -29.91 -13.83 12.24
N GLY A 321 -29.21 -14.30 11.19
CA GLY A 321 -29.43 -15.59 10.54
C GLY A 321 -28.63 -16.76 11.11
N LEU A 322 -27.71 -16.50 12.06
CA LEU A 322 -26.97 -17.55 12.77
C LEU A 322 -27.82 -18.04 13.95
N PRO A 323 -28.11 -19.35 14.08
CA PRO A 323 -28.75 -19.87 15.28
C PRO A 323 -27.88 -19.54 16.48
N ARG A 324 -28.45 -18.84 17.47
CA ARG A 324 -27.78 -18.54 18.75
C ARG A 324 -27.45 -19.86 19.42
N VAL A 325 -26.19 -20.29 19.33
CA VAL A 325 -25.66 -21.37 20.16
C VAL A 325 -25.83 -20.91 21.62
N PRO A 326 -26.61 -21.61 22.46
CA PRO A 326 -26.78 -21.19 23.84
C PRO A 326 -25.41 -21.17 24.50
N ARG A 327 -25.05 -20.01 25.06
CA ARG A 327 -23.81 -19.86 25.83
C ARG A 327 -23.78 -20.95 26.88
N ARG A 328 -22.77 -21.84 26.83
CA ARG A 328 -22.46 -22.71 27.97
C ARG A 328 -22.18 -21.79 29.16
N ARG A 329 -23.05 -21.84 30.16
CA ARG A 329 -22.85 -21.16 31.44
C ARG A 329 -21.46 -21.52 31.95
N THR A 330 -20.68 -20.52 32.29
CA THR A 330 -19.37 -20.71 32.93
C THR A 330 -19.55 -21.46 34.26
N ALA A 331 -18.51 -22.17 34.73
CA ALA A 331 -18.58 -22.91 36.01
C ALA A 331 -19.05 -22.00 37.16
N ALA A 332 -18.61 -20.73 37.18
CA ALA A 332 -19.02 -19.73 38.16
C ALA A 332 -20.51 -19.32 38.07
N GLU A 333 -21.10 -19.30 36.87
CA GLU A 333 -22.53 -19.03 36.68
C GLU A 333 -23.40 -20.23 37.07
N GLN A 334 -22.90 -21.46 36.86
CA GLN A 334 -23.56 -22.67 37.33
C GLN A 334 -23.52 -22.79 38.86
N GLU A 335 -22.43 -22.36 39.48
CA GLU A 335 -22.26 -22.36 40.95
C GLU A 335 -23.14 -21.31 41.64
N ARG A 336 -23.26 -20.11 41.05
CA ARG A 336 -24.22 -19.08 41.52
C ARG A 336 -25.68 -19.50 41.37
N ALA A 337 -26.01 -20.26 40.32
CA ALA A 337 -27.36 -20.80 40.14
C ALA A 337 -27.68 -21.89 41.19
N ARG A 338 -26.74 -22.81 41.45
CA ARG A 338 -26.85 -23.85 42.48
C ARG A 338 -26.91 -23.28 43.90
N GLY A 339 -26.19 -22.17 44.15
CA GLY A 339 -26.25 -21.45 45.43
C GLY A 339 -27.60 -20.80 45.71
N ARG A 340 -28.30 -20.30 44.68
CA ARG A 340 -29.65 -19.72 44.81
C ARG A 340 -30.74 -20.76 45.04
N GLU A 341 -30.59 -21.99 44.51
CA GLU A 341 -31.53 -23.09 44.78
C GLU A 341 -31.36 -23.67 46.19
N ARG A 342 -30.13 -23.78 46.70
CA ARG A 342 -29.87 -24.27 48.07
C ARG A 342 -30.37 -23.32 49.16
N ALA A 343 -30.52 -22.03 48.87
CA ALA A 343 -31.07 -21.05 49.81
C ALA A 343 -32.61 -21.14 49.98
N LYS A 344 -33.30 -21.97 49.19
CA LYS A 344 -34.77 -22.14 49.23
C LYS A 344 -35.25 -23.45 49.85
N ALA A 345 -34.37 -24.32 50.33
CA ALA A 345 -34.75 -25.58 50.96
C ALA A 345 -35.01 -25.40 52.49
N PRO A 346 -36.11 -25.91 53.04
CA PRO A 346 -36.42 -25.80 54.46
C PRO A 346 -35.47 -26.67 55.30
N ARG A 347 -34.98 -26.12 56.41
CA ARG A 347 -34.08 -26.81 57.35
C ARG A 347 -34.85 -27.86 58.15
N THR A 348 -34.61 -29.14 57.90
CA THR A 348 -35.00 -30.24 58.78
C THR A 348 -33.91 -30.50 59.83
N ARG A 349 -34.32 -30.52 61.11
CA ARG A 349 -33.52 -30.89 62.28
C ARG A 349 -33.02 -32.34 62.17
N THR A 350 -31.74 -32.56 62.46
CA THR A 350 -31.14 -33.87 62.71
C THR A 350 -31.15 -34.19 64.21
N GLY A 351 -31.61 -35.39 64.56
CA GLY A 351 -31.29 -36.10 65.81
C GLY A 351 -30.21 -37.16 65.57
N PRO A 352 -29.55 -37.69 66.62
CA PRO A 352 -28.35 -38.51 66.52
C PRO A 352 -28.66 -40.01 66.39
N ASP A 353 -27.59 -40.81 66.35
CA ASP A 353 -27.48 -42.26 66.16
C ASP A 353 -27.30 -42.65 64.68
N GLY A 354 -26.23 -43.31 64.22
CA GLY A 354 -25.15 -44.03 64.90
C GLY A 354 -25.07 -45.42 64.28
N GLU A 355 -24.22 -45.64 63.26
CA GLU A 355 -23.63 -46.96 62.99
C GLU A 355 -22.53 -46.91 61.91
N ARG A 356 -21.55 -47.81 62.07
CA ARG A 356 -20.26 -47.89 61.37
C ARG A 356 -20.28 -48.90 60.21
N ALA A 357 -19.39 -48.61 59.25
CA ALA A 357 -18.54 -49.53 58.47
C ALA A 357 -19.14 -50.28 57.25
N PRO A 358 -18.30 -50.78 56.31
CA PRO A 358 -17.01 -50.29 55.82
C PRO A 358 -16.91 -50.21 54.27
N ARG A 359 -15.76 -49.70 53.81
CA ARG A 359 -15.29 -49.56 52.43
C ARG A 359 -14.96 -50.91 51.79
N GLU A 360 -15.21 -51.03 50.49
CA GLU A 360 -14.50 -51.94 49.59
C GLU A 360 -13.96 -51.18 48.36
N ASP A 361 -12.66 -51.38 48.12
CA ASP A 361 -11.92 -51.07 46.91
C ASP A 361 -12.42 -51.92 45.74
N ARG A 362 -12.43 -51.34 44.52
CA ARG A 362 -12.02 -52.10 43.33
C ARG A 362 -11.51 -51.20 42.21
N CYS A 363 -10.25 -51.47 41.90
CA CYS A 363 -9.50 -51.04 40.73
C CYS A 363 -10.06 -51.69 39.45
N GLY A 364 -9.92 -51.04 38.29
CA GLY A 364 -10.30 -51.61 36.99
C GLY A 364 -10.00 -50.69 35.81
N ALA A 365 -8.78 -50.79 35.29
CA ALA A 365 -8.30 -50.12 34.10
C ALA A 365 -8.93 -50.67 32.81
N HIS A 366 -9.06 -49.85 31.75
CA HIS A 366 -8.89 -50.30 30.36
C HIS A 366 -8.44 -49.17 29.42
N ARG A 367 -7.27 -49.40 28.79
CA ARG A 367 -6.71 -48.73 27.61
C ARG A 367 -7.50 -49.11 26.35
N ALA A 368 -7.60 -48.19 25.37
CA ALA A 368 -7.23 -48.40 23.96
C ALA A 368 -7.45 -47.11 23.09
N PRO A 369 -6.80 -46.97 21.92
CA PRO A 369 -6.37 -45.68 21.35
C PRO A 369 -7.03 -45.27 20.00
N ALA A 370 -6.50 -44.17 19.44
CA ALA A 370 -6.85 -43.39 18.24
C ALA A 370 -6.97 -44.14 16.89
N PRO A 371 -7.44 -43.47 15.81
CA PRO A 371 -6.52 -42.88 14.79
C PRO A 371 -7.02 -41.51 14.25
N GLY A 372 -6.27 -40.61 13.61
CA GLY A 372 -5.08 -40.73 12.75
C GLY A 372 -5.48 -40.63 11.26
N GLY A 373 -5.36 -39.45 10.63
CA GLY A 373 -5.62 -39.24 9.19
C GLY A 373 -5.22 -37.84 8.70
N PRO A 374 -4.91 -37.63 7.41
CA PRO A 374 -3.52 -37.41 6.98
C PRO A 374 -3.17 -35.99 6.46
N ALA A 375 -1.86 -35.71 6.46
CA ALA A 375 -1.21 -34.52 5.91
C ALA A 375 -0.99 -34.61 4.39
N VAL A 376 -1.14 -33.47 3.71
CA VAL A 376 -0.94 -33.29 2.26
C VAL A 376 0.43 -32.63 2.01
N PRO A 377 1.30 -33.17 1.13
CA PRO A 377 2.58 -32.54 0.78
C PRO A 377 2.43 -31.54 -0.39
N PRO A 378 3.34 -30.54 -0.51
CA PRO A 378 3.32 -29.56 -1.61
C PRO A 378 4.01 -30.10 -2.88
N PRO A 379 3.67 -29.60 -4.08
CA PRO A 379 4.30 -30.01 -5.33
C PRO A 379 5.67 -29.34 -5.55
N ARG A 380 6.55 -30.12 -6.19
CA ARG A 380 7.95 -29.80 -6.54
C ARG A 380 8.07 -28.76 -7.65
N ALA A 381 9.17 -28.00 -7.58
CA ALA A 381 9.69 -27.11 -8.59
C ALA A 381 10.09 -27.86 -9.88
N ALA A 382 9.82 -27.24 -11.03
CA ALA A 382 10.35 -27.64 -12.32
C ALA A 382 11.64 -26.86 -12.61
N GLU A 383 12.76 -27.56 -12.62
CA GLU A 383 14.01 -27.14 -13.25
C GLU A 383 13.88 -27.27 -14.77
N GLY A 384 14.39 -26.32 -15.53
CA GLY A 384 14.37 -26.41 -16.99
C GLY A 384 15.00 -25.24 -17.74
N ARG A 385 16.29 -25.41 -18.02
CA ARG A 385 17.05 -24.92 -19.20
C ARG A 385 17.72 -23.54 -19.12
N THR A 386 18.99 -23.65 -18.76
CA THR A 386 20.14 -22.89 -19.22
C THR A 386 20.19 -22.76 -20.76
N GLY A 387 20.59 -21.59 -21.25
CA GLY A 387 20.76 -21.31 -22.68
C GLY A 387 21.59 -20.04 -22.93
N SER A 388 22.92 -20.23 -22.93
CA SER A 388 23.95 -19.51 -23.69
C SER A 388 24.07 -17.97 -23.62
N ALA A 389 25.11 -17.53 -22.91
CA ALA A 389 25.82 -16.28 -23.17
C ALA A 389 26.84 -16.46 -24.31
N PRO A 390 27.12 -15.44 -25.15
CA PRO A 390 28.35 -15.34 -25.91
C PRO A 390 29.42 -14.55 -25.13
N ARG A 391 30.63 -15.10 -25.09
CA ARG A 391 31.85 -14.47 -24.57
C ARG A 391 32.34 -13.30 -25.46
N PRO A 392 33.14 -12.36 -24.91
CA PRO A 392 33.74 -11.27 -25.66
C PRO A 392 35.06 -11.70 -26.33
N GLY A 393 35.30 -11.22 -27.54
CA GLY A 393 36.63 -11.02 -28.13
C GLY A 393 36.69 -9.54 -28.57
N GLY A 394 37.76 -8.77 -28.43
CA GLY A 394 39.17 -9.09 -28.22
C GLY A 394 39.98 -8.32 -29.26
N GLY A 395 40.68 -7.26 -28.82
CA GLY A 395 41.69 -6.50 -29.57
C GLY A 395 41.11 -5.37 -30.45
N ALA A 396 41.74 -4.21 -30.60
CA ALA A 396 42.98 -3.64 -30.06
C ALA A 396 42.97 -2.14 -30.42
N GLU A 397 43.85 -1.38 -29.77
CA GLU A 397 44.46 -0.10 -30.19
C GLU A 397 44.22 1.08 -29.24
N THR A 398 45.22 1.27 -28.38
CA THR A 398 45.69 2.58 -27.89
C THR A 398 46.23 3.41 -29.06
N PRO A 399 46.10 4.74 -28.99
CA PRO A 399 47.33 5.50 -28.83
C PRO A 399 47.23 6.67 -27.83
N THR A 400 48.22 6.69 -26.95
CA THR A 400 49.13 7.81 -26.65
C THR A 400 48.58 9.21 -26.35
N ALA A 401 48.97 9.67 -25.16
CA ALA A 401 48.82 11.01 -24.61
C ALA A 401 49.36 12.16 -25.48
N LYS A 402 48.70 13.31 -25.37
CA LYS A 402 49.32 14.64 -25.55
C LYS A 402 48.42 15.73 -24.92
N GLU A 403 48.82 16.22 -23.75
CA GLU A 403 48.63 17.62 -23.33
C GLU A 403 49.93 18.40 -23.65
N PRO A 404 50.01 19.73 -23.46
CA PRO A 404 49.33 20.83 -24.15
C PRO A 404 50.39 21.78 -24.80
N PRO A 405 50.03 22.93 -25.40
CA PRO A 405 49.92 24.23 -24.67
C PRO A 405 48.74 25.09 -25.24
N GLU A 406 48.32 26.25 -24.75
CA GLU A 406 48.84 27.31 -23.87
C GLU A 406 47.63 28.07 -23.27
#